data_AF-A0A9P6FJK4-F1
#
_entry.id   AF-A0A9P6FJK4-F1
#
_cell.length_a   1.000
_cell.length_b   1.000
_cell.length_c   1.000
_cell.angle_alpha   90.00
_cell.angle_beta   90.00
_cell.angle_gamma   90.00
#
_symmetry.space_group_name_H-M   'P 1'
#
loop_
_entity.id
_entity.type
_entity.pdbx_description
1 polymer ?
#
loop_
_entity_poly.entity_id
_entity_poly.type
_entity_poly.pdbx_seq_one_letter_code
_entity_poly.pdbx_strand_id
1 'polypeptide(L)'
;MAFYAGANSPNGPGMTYSIYSITAAQLSSQGCESFSYMLQSSEPYVRAPFSQFSEQMVDVYANNGGTNPAYTFLTGHGGYLQIWTHGYTGYRPRYDCFYLDPSLPPQLAPDGFTVKGMKWQGSVFDITIKGSQTTIVRRSGKTRQACVQIGTRNSKSGKFQLSVGQTLRVGTYRSDLNGTLVPGNKAQCPPKATTNTPIFPGQYGLAAVDGSNATYWRPSTKSASTLQVDLGKVQTIRGFHLNFNNNPPQNYTILAGTSDGPTGFKKVAQVDKVEISAPYDPETAHIVMIRMGNTSDVTLSQPVKARFLQLVVEGAQKVDNSGAGATVAEFAAV
;
A
#
# COMPACT_ATOMS: atom_id res chain seq x y z
N MET A 1 -9.25 -8.57 -7.18
CA MET A 1 -8.43 -8.16 -6.02
C MET A 1 -9.23 -7.29 -5.06
N ALA A 2 -9.79 -6.16 -5.52
CA ALA A 2 -10.50 -5.18 -4.69
C ALA A 2 -11.55 -5.79 -3.73
N PHE A 3 -12.37 -6.74 -4.20
CA PHE A 3 -13.34 -7.42 -3.32
C PHE A 3 -12.67 -8.20 -2.18
N TYR A 4 -11.81 -9.16 -2.51
CA TYR A 4 -11.21 -10.07 -1.52
C TYR A 4 -10.27 -9.36 -0.55
N ALA A 5 -9.62 -8.27 -0.98
CA ALA A 5 -8.77 -7.48 -0.11
C ALA A 5 -9.53 -6.89 1.08
N GLY A 6 -10.77 -6.40 0.87
CA GLY A 6 -11.65 -5.92 1.94
C GLY A 6 -12.42 -7.01 2.69
N ALA A 7 -12.51 -8.23 2.13
CA ALA A 7 -13.20 -9.38 2.72
C ALA A 7 -12.25 -10.32 3.51
N ASN A 8 -10.96 -10.03 3.51
CA ASN A 8 -9.96 -10.82 4.21
C ASN A 8 -9.84 -10.40 5.68
N SER A 9 -9.68 -11.37 6.59
CA SER A 9 -9.40 -11.06 8.00
C SER A 9 -8.08 -10.31 8.12
N PRO A 10 -8.03 -9.16 8.80
CA PRO A 10 -6.79 -8.41 8.94
C PRO A 10 -5.74 -9.13 9.78
N ASN A 11 -6.16 -10.14 10.55
CA ASN A 11 -5.31 -10.92 11.45
C ASN A 11 -4.75 -12.18 10.79
N GLY A 12 -5.17 -12.50 9.56
CA GLY A 12 -4.84 -13.76 8.87
C GLY A 12 -3.33 -13.98 8.69
N PRO A 13 -2.90 -15.22 8.38
CA PRO A 13 -1.52 -15.63 8.62
C PRO A 13 -0.53 -14.79 7.80
N GLY A 14 0.70 -14.68 8.32
CA GLY A 14 1.81 -13.83 7.86
C GLY A 14 2.34 -14.04 6.44
N MET A 15 1.55 -14.69 5.58
CA MET A 15 1.75 -14.80 4.14
C MET A 15 0.75 -13.94 3.34
N THR A 16 -0.40 -13.58 3.92
CA THR A 16 -1.56 -13.06 3.21
C THR A 16 -1.24 -11.77 2.44
N TYR A 17 -0.70 -10.78 3.14
CA TYR A 17 -0.43 -9.48 2.54
C TYR A 17 0.73 -9.47 1.56
N SER A 18 1.61 -10.48 1.61
CA SER A 18 2.65 -10.62 0.57
C SER A 18 2.04 -10.90 -0.81
N ILE A 19 0.97 -11.71 -0.84
CA ILE A 19 0.23 -12.01 -2.07
C ILE A 19 -0.53 -10.79 -2.57
N TYR A 20 -1.13 -10.01 -1.67
CA TYR A 20 -1.75 -8.73 -2.01
C TYR A 20 -0.72 -7.72 -2.55
N SER A 21 0.48 -7.62 -1.95
CA SER A 21 1.55 -6.76 -2.44
C SER A 21 2.01 -7.14 -3.86
N ILE A 22 2.27 -8.43 -4.10
CA ILE A 22 2.64 -8.95 -5.42
C ILE A 22 1.55 -8.68 -6.46
N THR A 23 0.29 -8.86 -6.06
CA THR A 23 -0.85 -8.66 -6.95
C THR A 23 -1.03 -7.17 -7.26
N ALA A 24 -0.89 -6.27 -6.28
CA ALA A 24 -1.06 -4.83 -6.47
C ALA A 24 0.04 -4.28 -7.39
N ALA A 25 1.29 -4.71 -7.16
CA ALA A 25 2.42 -4.33 -8.00
C ALA A 25 2.22 -4.67 -9.50
N GLN A 26 1.35 -5.64 -9.79
CA GLN A 26 1.10 -6.16 -11.13
C GLN A 26 -0.23 -5.74 -11.75
N LEU A 27 -1.27 -5.55 -10.94
CA LEU A 27 -2.63 -5.29 -11.43
C LEU A 27 -3.12 -3.87 -11.18
N SER A 28 -2.56 -3.15 -10.20
CA SER A 28 -3.02 -1.81 -9.87
C SER A 28 -2.60 -0.83 -10.96
N SER A 29 -3.58 -0.14 -11.52
CA SER A 29 -3.38 0.87 -12.57
C SER A 29 -2.97 2.22 -12.00
N GLN A 30 -3.16 2.44 -10.71
CA GLN A 30 -2.94 3.69 -10.00
C GLN A 30 -2.65 3.39 -8.52
N GLY A 31 -2.24 4.40 -7.75
CA GLY A 31 -1.95 4.22 -6.33
C GLY A 31 -0.59 3.59 -6.05
N CYS A 32 -0.37 3.24 -4.79
CA CYS A 32 0.88 2.70 -4.26
C CYS A 32 0.62 1.72 -3.10
N GLU A 33 -0.57 1.14 -3.05
CA GLU A 33 -1.02 0.20 -2.03
C GLU A 33 -0.18 -1.09 -1.98
N SER A 34 0.55 -1.41 -3.07
CA SER A 34 1.52 -2.51 -3.06
C SER A 34 2.56 -2.35 -1.93
N PHE A 35 2.92 -1.11 -1.60
CA PHE A 35 3.83 -0.80 -0.50
C PHE A 35 3.15 -0.95 0.87
N SER A 36 1.90 -0.52 1.03
CA SER A 36 1.10 -0.76 2.22
C SER A 36 1.03 -2.24 2.55
N TYR A 37 0.70 -3.06 1.55
CA TYR A 37 0.68 -4.52 1.68
C TYR A 37 2.06 -5.11 1.97
N MET A 38 3.13 -4.53 1.44
CA MET A 38 4.48 -4.97 1.75
C MET A 38 4.80 -4.81 3.23
N LEU A 39 4.49 -3.66 3.85
CA LEU A 39 4.67 -3.44 5.29
C LEU A 39 3.77 -4.37 6.11
N GLN A 40 2.50 -4.49 5.71
CA GLN A 40 1.53 -5.39 6.35
C GLN A 40 1.99 -6.85 6.33
N SER A 41 2.77 -7.26 5.32
CA SER A 41 3.25 -8.64 5.19
C SER A 41 4.44 -8.99 6.07
N SER A 42 5.10 -8.00 6.69
CA SER A 42 6.32 -8.22 7.47
C SER A 42 6.16 -7.72 8.89
N GLU A 43 6.05 -6.40 9.10
CA GLU A 43 6.28 -5.80 10.41
C GLU A 43 5.37 -6.33 11.53
N PRO A 44 4.07 -6.61 11.32
CA PRO A 44 3.21 -7.17 12.37
C PRO A 44 3.64 -8.57 12.86
N TYR A 45 4.41 -9.28 12.04
CA TYR A 45 4.82 -10.66 12.30
C TYR A 45 6.24 -10.76 12.86
N VAL A 46 7.05 -9.70 12.76
CA VAL A 46 8.43 -9.70 13.23
C VAL A 46 8.49 -9.80 14.75
N ARG A 47 9.40 -10.64 15.27
CA ARG A 47 9.71 -10.75 16.70
C ARG A 47 11.18 -10.47 16.97
N ALA A 48 11.42 -9.68 18.02
CA ALA A 48 12.74 -9.52 18.61
C ALA A 48 13.19 -10.84 19.27
N PRO A 49 14.51 -11.05 19.46
CA PRO A 49 15.61 -10.17 19.04
C PRO A 49 16.11 -10.48 17.61
N PHE A 50 15.70 -11.60 17.01
CA PHE A 50 16.29 -12.11 15.76
C PHE A 50 15.54 -11.70 14.49
N SER A 51 14.53 -10.83 14.62
CA SER A 51 13.68 -10.35 13.52
C SER A 51 13.08 -11.48 12.68
N GLN A 52 12.67 -12.57 13.34
CA GLN A 52 12.01 -13.71 12.69
C GLN A 52 10.50 -13.52 12.71
N PHE A 53 9.81 -14.13 11.75
CA PHE A 53 8.36 -14.00 11.64
C PHE A 53 7.64 -15.04 12.50
N SER A 54 6.60 -14.60 13.21
CA SER A 54 5.53 -15.46 13.71
C SER A 54 4.46 -15.65 12.64
N GLU A 55 3.72 -16.76 12.70
CA GLU A 55 2.60 -17.01 11.79
C GLU A 55 1.47 -16.00 11.95
N GLN A 56 1.23 -15.54 13.18
CA GLN A 56 0.12 -14.66 13.53
C GLN A 56 0.65 -13.35 14.12
N MET A 57 -0.18 -12.30 14.13
CA MET A 57 0.19 -11.04 14.78
C MET A 57 0.23 -11.15 16.30
N VAL A 58 -0.47 -12.14 16.88
CA VAL A 58 -0.57 -12.36 18.33
C VAL A 58 -0.14 -13.78 18.66
N ASP A 59 0.86 -13.92 19.52
CA ASP A 59 1.40 -15.23 19.92
C ASP A 59 0.69 -15.84 21.14
N VAL A 60 -0.21 -15.08 21.76
CA VAL A 60 -0.96 -15.51 22.95
C VAL A 60 -2.11 -16.43 22.54
N TYR A 61 -2.01 -17.71 22.91
CA TYR A 61 -3.00 -18.77 22.61
C TYR A 61 -4.46 -18.35 22.81
N ALA A 62 -4.79 -17.76 23.96
CA ALA A 62 -6.14 -17.32 24.31
C ALA A 62 -6.69 -16.22 23.39
N ASN A 63 -5.80 -15.37 22.85
CA ASN A 63 -6.17 -14.28 21.96
C ASN A 63 -6.08 -14.67 20.47
N ASN A 64 -5.57 -15.87 20.18
CA ASN A 64 -5.32 -16.38 18.84
C ASN A 64 -6.25 -17.56 18.51
N GLY A 65 -7.52 -17.48 18.95
CA GLY A 65 -8.55 -18.47 18.65
C GLY A 65 -8.26 -19.89 19.16
N GLY A 66 -7.45 -20.02 20.22
CA GLY A 66 -7.05 -21.34 20.74
C GLY A 66 -6.02 -22.05 19.87
N THR A 67 -5.16 -21.30 19.17
CA THR A 67 -4.08 -21.85 18.35
C THR A 67 -2.71 -21.27 18.76
N ASN A 68 -1.67 -22.10 18.73
CA ASN A 68 -0.29 -21.66 18.91
C ASN A 68 0.30 -21.34 17.53
N PRO A 69 0.71 -20.09 17.26
CA PRO A 69 1.30 -19.75 15.97
C PRO A 69 2.68 -20.39 15.80
N ALA A 70 3.00 -20.78 14.57
CA ALA A 70 4.33 -21.27 14.24
C ALA A 70 5.38 -20.15 14.36
N TYR A 71 6.53 -20.48 14.97
CA TYR A 71 7.71 -19.62 15.03
C TYR A 71 8.98 -20.47 14.92
N THR A 72 9.88 -20.23 13.96
CA THR A 72 9.81 -19.22 12.89
C THR A 72 8.88 -19.66 11.75
N PHE A 73 8.09 -18.73 11.21
CA PHE A 73 7.12 -19.01 10.16
C PHE A 73 7.73 -18.82 8.76
N LEU A 74 8.31 -19.90 8.21
CA LEU A 74 9.01 -19.85 6.92
C LEU A 74 8.12 -19.46 5.74
N THR A 75 6.83 -19.76 5.78
CA THR A 75 5.88 -19.36 4.73
C THR A 75 5.77 -17.84 4.63
N GLY A 76 5.79 -17.12 5.76
CA GLY A 76 5.80 -15.66 5.78
C GLY A 76 7.09 -15.07 5.21
N HIS A 77 8.24 -15.63 5.58
CA HIS A 77 9.54 -15.23 5.01
C HIS A 77 9.58 -15.43 3.49
N GLY A 78 9.09 -16.59 3.02
CA GLY A 78 9.01 -16.90 1.59
C GLY A 78 8.09 -15.94 0.84
N GLY A 79 6.94 -15.59 1.42
CA GLY A 79 6.02 -14.59 0.88
C GLY A 79 6.68 -13.22 0.75
N TYR A 80 7.33 -12.73 1.82
CA TYR A 80 8.04 -11.45 1.81
C TYR A 80 9.14 -11.40 0.74
N LEU A 81 9.95 -12.46 0.61
CA LEU A 81 10.97 -12.57 -0.45
C LEU A 81 10.36 -12.54 -1.87
N GLN A 82 9.17 -13.12 -2.05
CA GLN A 82 8.48 -13.13 -3.33
C GLN A 82 7.99 -11.73 -3.75
N ILE A 83 7.77 -10.79 -2.83
CA ILE A 83 7.45 -9.39 -3.17
C ILE A 83 8.57 -8.78 -4.02
N TRP A 84 9.81 -8.95 -3.59
CA TRP A 84 10.98 -8.40 -4.28
C TRP A 84 11.29 -9.12 -5.59
N THR A 85 11.04 -10.43 -5.64
CA THR A 85 11.45 -11.29 -6.77
C THR A 85 10.37 -11.55 -7.80
N HIS A 86 9.08 -11.44 -7.45
CA HIS A 86 7.92 -11.69 -8.33
C HIS A 86 6.93 -10.51 -8.31
N GLY A 87 6.86 -9.74 -7.23
CA GLY A 87 6.04 -8.53 -7.16
C GLY A 87 6.64 -7.40 -8.00
N TYR A 88 7.69 -6.77 -7.50
CA TYR A 88 8.25 -5.56 -8.12
C TYR A 88 9.07 -5.83 -9.39
N THR A 89 9.73 -6.99 -9.54
CA THR A 89 10.34 -7.37 -10.83
C THR A 89 9.30 -7.80 -11.87
N GLY A 90 8.10 -8.18 -11.42
CA GLY A 90 7.08 -8.83 -12.25
C GLY A 90 7.49 -10.20 -12.80
N TYR A 91 8.52 -10.85 -12.24
CA TYR A 91 8.99 -12.13 -12.76
C TYR A 91 7.88 -13.19 -12.73
N ARG A 92 7.70 -13.89 -13.86
CA ARG A 92 6.82 -15.05 -13.97
C ARG A 92 7.58 -16.16 -14.69
N PRO A 93 7.73 -17.35 -14.10
CA PRO A 93 8.35 -18.48 -14.79
C PRO A 93 7.60 -18.79 -16.09
N ARG A 94 8.32 -18.86 -17.20
CA ARG A 94 7.79 -19.31 -18.50
C ARG A 94 8.79 -20.25 -19.18
N TYR A 95 8.29 -21.08 -20.08
CA TYR A 95 9.13 -22.01 -20.84
C TYR A 95 9.89 -21.33 -22.00
N ASP A 96 9.43 -20.20 -22.50
CA ASP A 96 9.94 -19.59 -23.73
C ASP A 96 10.89 -18.42 -23.48
N CYS A 97 10.62 -17.58 -22.48
CA CYS A 97 11.44 -16.41 -22.15
C CYS A 97 11.49 -16.13 -20.64
N PHE A 98 12.58 -15.50 -20.20
CA PHE A 98 12.67 -14.90 -18.86
C PHE A 98 11.78 -13.65 -18.80
N TYR A 99 10.54 -13.80 -18.31
CA TYR A 99 9.53 -12.74 -18.29
C TYR A 99 9.71 -11.80 -17.10
N LEU A 100 9.62 -10.50 -17.34
CA LEU A 100 9.62 -9.45 -16.32
C LEU A 100 8.55 -8.40 -16.64
N ASP A 101 7.97 -7.80 -15.62
CA ASP A 101 7.08 -6.64 -15.73
C ASP A 101 7.36 -5.69 -14.56
N PRO A 102 8.46 -4.92 -14.65
CA PRO A 102 9.03 -4.24 -13.50
C PRO A 102 8.20 -3.02 -13.08
N SER A 103 7.90 -2.92 -11.80
CA SER A 103 7.22 -1.80 -11.15
C SER A 103 7.93 -1.39 -9.86
N LEU A 104 7.75 -0.14 -9.44
CA LEU A 104 8.32 0.35 -8.18
C LEU A 104 7.37 1.34 -7.50
N PRO A 105 6.98 1.14 -6.25
CA PRO A 105 6.20 2.14 -5.53
C PRO A 105 7.05 3.38 -5.21
N PRO A 106 6.44 4.57 -5.06
CA PRO A 106 7.15 5.83 -4.82
C PRO A 106 8.02 5.81 -3.56
N GLN A 107 7.64 5.05 -2.53
CA GLN A 107 8.35 4.93 -1.26
C GLN A 107 9.73 4.26 -1.39
N LEU A 108 9.97 3.54 -2.50
CA LEU A 108 11.28 2.96 -2.83
C LEU A 108 12.01 3.74 -3.92
N ALA A 109 11.40 4.79 -4.48
CA ALA A 109 12.00 5.64 -5.50
C ALA A 109 12.77 6.83 -4.87
N PRO A 110 13.82 7.35 -5.53
CA PRO A 110 14.33 6.97 -6.85
C PRO A 110 15.28 5.76 -6.82
N ASP A 111 15.79 5.38 -5.65
CA ASP A 111 16.95 4.49 -5.52
C ASP A 111 16.66 3.03 -5.90
N GLY A 112 15.49 2.54 -5.52
CA GLY A 112 15.01 1.18 -5.79
C GLY A 112 15.90 0.10 -5.17
N PHE A 113 16.05 -1.03 -5.86
CA PHE A 113 16.76 -2.20 -5.34
C PHE A 113 17.34 -3.07 -6.46
N THR A 114 18.17 -4.06 -6.09
CA THR A 114 18.74 -5.04 -7.04
C THR A 114 18.51 -6.47 -6.58
N VAL A 115 17.93 -7.30 -7.44
CA VAL A 115 17.89 -8.75 -7.30
C VAL A 115 19.03 -9.35 -8.11
N LYS A 116 19.96 -10.01 -7.43
CA LYS A 116 21.11 -10.66 -8.06
C LYS A 116 20.87 -12.14 -8.26
N GLY A 117 21.29 -12.67 -9.40
CA GLY A 117 21.39 -14.11 -9.59
C GLY A 117 20.07 -14.84 -9.88
N MET A 118 19.10 -14.17 -10.50
CA MET A 118 17.87 -14.83 -10.95
C MET A 118 18.20 -15.84 -12.06
N LYS A 119 17.82 -17.10 -11.87
CA LYS A 119 18.18 -18.21 -12.76
C LYS A 119 17.02 -18.60 -13.65
N TRP A 120 17.28 -18.77 -14.94
CA TRP A 120 16.31 -19.29 -15.91
C TRP A 120 17.03 -20.03 -17.03
N GLN A 121 16.64 -21.30 -17.26
CA GLN A 121 17.19 -22.18 -18.30
C GLN A 121 18.72 -22.11 -18.46
N GLY A 122 19.45 -22.22 -17.34
CA GLY A 122 20.91 -22.19 -17.35
C GLY A 122 21.54 -20.83 -17.60
N SER A 123 20.76 -19.75 -17.66
CA SER A 123 21.23 -18.35 -17.63
C SER A 123 21.01 -17.72 -16.26
N VAL A 124 21.82 -16.71 -15.95
CA VAL A 124 21.79 -15.97 -14.68
C VAL A 124 21.65 -14.48 -14.98
N PHE A 125 20.67 -13.83 -14.36
CA PHE A 125 20.34 -12.43 -14.56
C PHE A 125 20.43 -11.61 -13.27
N ASP A 126 20.87 -10.37 -13.40
CA ASP A 126 20.78 -9.34 -12.36
C ASP A 126 19.80 -8.27 -12.79
N ILE A 127 18.85 -7.95 -11.91
CA ILE A 127 17.78 -6.98 -12.17
C ILE A 127 17.92 -5.84 -11.18
N THR A 128 18.23 -4.65 -11.67
CA THR A 128 18.23 -3.42 -10.88
C THR A 128 17.02 -2.60 -11.26
N ILE A 129 16.08 -2.43 -10.32
CA ILE A 129 14.89 -1.61 -10.49
C ILE A 129 15.16 -0.26 -9.83
N LYS A 130 14.99 0.83 -10.58
CA LYS A 130 15.00 2.21 -10.06
C LYS A 130 13.71 2.93 -10.45
N GLY A 131 13.47 4.10 -9.86
CA GLY A 131 12.22 4.85 -10.04
C GLY A 131 11.86 5.18 -11.50
N SER A 132 12.85 5.36 -12.38
CA SER A 132 12.64 5.70 -13.80
C SER A 132 13.02 4.59 -14.78
N GLN A 133 13.98 3.74 -14.43
CA GLN A 133 14.54 2.75 -15.35
C GLN A 133 14.90 1.45 -14.63
N THR A 134 14.56 0.33 -15.25
CA THR A 134 15.02 -1.00 -14.86
C THR A 134 16.16 -1.46 -15.78
N THR A 135 17.20 -2.02 -15.18
CA THR A 135 18.38 -2.55 -15.85
C THR A 135 18.45 -4.05 -15.65
N ILE A 136 18.53 -4.80 -16.75
CA ILE A 136 18.58 -6.26 -16.77
C ILE A 136 19.91 -6.65 -17.39
N VAL A 137 20.76 -7.33 -16.62
CA VAL A 137 22.07 -7.80 -17.09
C VAL A 137 22.07 -9.31 -17.12
N ARG A 138 22.41 -9.91 -18.27
CA ARG A 138 22.67 -11.34 -18.33
C ARG A 138 24.11 -11.60 -17.86
N ARG A 139 24.28 -11.97 -16.60
CA ARG A 139 25.60 -12.15 -15.97
C ARG A 139 26.36 -13.35 -16.53
N SER A 140 25.69 -14.49 -16.71
CA SER A 140 26.30 -15.71 -17.23
C SER A 140 25.25 -16.63 -17.87
N GLY A 141 25.69 -17.62 -18.62
CA GLY A 141 24.81 -18.68 -19.12
C GLY A 141 25.51 -19.63 -20.09
N LYS A 142 24.94 -20.81 -20.27
CA LYS A 142 25.49 -21.86 -21.17
C LYS A 142 25.24 -21.57 -22.65
N THR A 143 24.10 -20.97 -22.98
CA THR A 143 23.70 -20.68 -24.36
C THR A 143 24.26 -19.34 -24.84
N ARG A 144 24.44 -19.19 -26.16
CA ARG A 144 24.90 -17.91 -26.75
C ARG A 144 23.99 -16.74 -26.38
N GLN A 145 22.68 -16.93 -26.48
CA GLN A 145 21.66 -15.94 -26.12
C GLN A 145 20.58 -16.56 -25.22
N ALA A 146 19.88 -15.70 -24.47
CA ALA A 146 18.68 -16.07 -23.74
C ALA A 146 17.59 -15.01 -23.98
N CYS A 147 16.35 -15.47 -24.14
CA CYS A 147 15.22 -14.60 -24.32
C CYS A 147 14.82 -13.94 -23.00
N VAL A 148 14.64 -12.62 -23.01
CA VAL A 148 13.99 -11.83 -21.97
C VAL A 148 12.72 -11.24 -22.55
N GLN A 149 11.58 -11.42 -21.88
CA GLN A 149 10.31 -10.81 -22.29
C GLN A 149 9.93 -9.71 -21.30
N ILE A 150 9.56 -8.55 -21.82
CA ILE A 150 9.10 -7.41 -21.04
C ILE A 150 7.58 -7.29 -21.19
N GLY A 151 6.89 -7.17 -20.05
CA GLY A 151 5.44 -7.05 -19.94
C GLY A 151 4.86 -5.85 -20.69
N THR A 152 3.59 -5.96 -21.06
CA THR A 152 2.89 -5.01 -21.96
C THR A 152 2.64 -3.63 -21.34
N ARG A 153 2.72 -3.49 -20.02
CA ARG A 153 2.66 -2.17 -19.34
C ARG A 153 3.88 -1.30 -19.66
N ASN A 154 4.95 -1.89 -20.17
CA ASN A 154 6.14 -1.16 -20.58
C ASN A 154 6.02 -0.64 -22.01
N SER A 155 6.43 0.61 -22.25
CA SER A 155 6.50 1.16 -23.61
C SER A 155 7.51 0.43 -24.50
N LYS A 156 8.52 -0.20 -23.89
CA LYS A 156 9.50 -1.09 -24.55
C LYS A 156 9.18 -2.57 -24.31
N SER A 157 7.89 -2.92 -24.31
CA SER A 157 7.44 -4.31 -24.21
C SER A 157 7.90 -5.15 -25.41
N GLY A 158 7.97 -6.47 -25.23
CA GLY A 158 8.38 -7.40 -26.27
C GLY A 158 9.47 -8.38 -25.84
N LYS A 159 10.01 -9.13 -26.80
CA LYS A 159 11.03 -10.16 -26.58
C LYS A 159 12.39 -9.65 -27.04
N PHE A 160 13.42 -9.88 -26.22
CA PHE A 160 14.80 -9.43 -26.45
C PHE A 160 15.75 -10.60 -26.25
N GLN A 161 16.70 -10.77 -27.17
CA GLN A 161 17.75 -11.78 -27.03
C GLN A 161 19.00 -11.15 -26.41
N LEU A 162 19.40 -11.65 -25.24
CA LEU A 162 20.57 -11.14 -24.51
C LEU A 162 21.74 -12.12 -24.57
N SER A 163 22.87 -11.66 -25.07
CA SER A 163 24.17 -12.32 -24.92
C SER A 163 24.70 -12.16 -23.48
N VAL A 164 25.64 -13.00 -23.07
CA VAL A 164 26.32 -12.82 -21.76
C VAL A 164 27.03 -11.46 -21.72
N GLY A 165 26.91 -10.75 -20.60
CA GLY A 165 27.42 -9.39 -20.40
C GLY A 165 26.52 -8.29 -20.99
N GLN A 166 25.53 -8.64 -21.81
CA GLN A 166 24.63 -7.66 -22.40
C GLN A 166 23.64 -7.11 -21.37
N THR A 167 23.35 -5.81 -21.51
CA THR A 167 22.40 -5.08 -20.69
C THR A 167 21.17 -4.68 -21.51
N LEU A 168 19.98 -4.94 -20.98
CA LEU A 168 18.72 -4.38 -21.44
C LEU A 168 18.25 -3.32 -20.46
N ARG A 169 17.88 -2.15 -20.97
CA ARG A 169 17.27 -1.05 -20.21
C ARG A 169 15.85 -0.81 -20.70
N VAL A 170 14.92 -0.72 -19.76
CA VAL A 170 13.49 -0.44 -19.98
C VAL A 170 12.99 0.54 -18.93
N GLY A 171 11.87 1.22 -19.17
CA GLY A 171 11.23 2.05 -18.14
C GLY A 171 10.79 1.20 -16.94
N THR A 172 10.66 1.81 -15.76
CA THR A 172 10.02 1.15 -14.61
C THR A 172 8.58 1.63 -14.51
N TYR A 173 7.62 0.71 -14.36
CA TYR A 173 6.22 1.09 -14.19
C TYR A 173 5.99 1.77 -12.83
N ARG A 174 5.23 2.88 -12.85
CA ARG A 174 4.90 3.72 -11.70
C ARG A 174 3.40 3.97 -11.68
N SER A 175 2.65 3.13 -10.95
CA SER A 175 1.19 3.26 -10.82
C SER A 175 0.81 4.61 -10.22
N ASP A 176 1.60 5.12 -9.27
CA ASP A 176 1.38 6.41 -8.63
C ASP A 176 1.44 7.62 -9.59
N LEU A 177 1.98 7.44 -10.80
CA LEU A 177 2.03 8.48 -11.84
C LEU A 177 0.86 8.39 -12.84
N ASN A 178 -0.01 7.38 -12.72
CA ASN A 178 -1.09 7.11 -13.66
C ASN A 178 -2.47 7.49 -13.09
N GLY A 179 -2.61 8.74 -12.68
CA GLY A 179 -3.86 9.28 -12.12
C GLY A 179 -4.11 8.88 -10.66
N THR A 180 -5.29 9.22 -10.16
CA THR A 180 -5.67 9.07 -8.75
C THR A 180 -7.05 8.45 -8.57
N LEU A 181 -7.28 7.74 -7.47
CA LEU A 181 -8.54 7.08 -7.14
C LEU A 181 -9.67 8.08 -7.05
N VAL A 182 -9.45 9.14 -6.28
CA VAL A 182 -10.28 10.34 -6.32
C VAL A 182 -9.65 11.28 -7.35
N PRO A 183 -10.34 11.62 -8.47
CA PRO A 183 -9.80 12.49 -9.50
C PRO A 183 -9.26 13.81 -8.91
N GLY A 184 -8.01 14.14 -9.21
CA GLY A 184 -7.37 15.37 -8.74
C GLY A 184 -6.73 15.29 -7.35
N ASN A 185 -6.87 14.17 -6.62
CA ASN A 185 -6.28 13.96 -5.29
C ASN A 185 -4.79 14.32 -5.25
N LYS A 186 -4.45 15.34 -4.47
CA LYS A 186 -3.08 15.82 -4.24
C LYS A 186 -2.36 15.06 -3.14
N ALA A 187 -3.09 14.34 -2.31
CA ALA A 187 -2.58 13.61 -1.15
C ALA A 187 -2.22 12.16 -1.48
N GLN A 188 -2.64 11.60 -2.63
CA GLN A 188 -2.34 10.22 -2.99
C GLN A 188 -0.83 10.00 -3.19
N CYS A 189 -0.32 8.91 -2.63
CA CYS A 189 1.06 8.47 -2.67
C CYS A 189 2.06 9.58 -2.31
N PRO A 190 1.87 10.21 -1.14
CA PRO A 190 2.65 11.37 -0.76
C PRO A 190 4.08 10.95 -0.39
N PRO A 191 5.05 11.88 -0.41
CA PRO A 191 6.41 11.61 0.09
C PRO A 191 6.44 11.12 1.55
N LYS A 192 5.52 11.61 2.39
CA LYS A 192 5.50 11.26 3.82
C LYS A 192 4.08 11.32 4.38
N ALA A 193 3.72 10.29 5.13
CA ALA A 193 2.51 10.22 5.95
C ALA A 193 2.89 9.68 7.33
N THR A 194 2.53 10.39 8.40
CA THR A 194 2.93 10.05 9.78
C THR A 194 1.77 10.20 10.74
N THR A 195 1.75 9.38 11.78
CA THR A 195 0.72 9.41 12.83
C THR A 195 1.34 9.80 14.16
N ASN A 196 0.58 10.47 15.04
CA ASN A 196 1.02 10.83 16.39
C ASN A 196 0.62 9.80 17.46
N THR A 197 -0.24 8.85 17.11
CA THR A 197 -0.73 7.79 17.99
C THR A 197 -0.23 6.41 17.50
N PRO A 198 -0.12 5.42 18.40
CA PRO A 198 0.15 4.06 17.99
C PRO A 198 -0.97 3.54 17.08
N ILE A 199 -0.59 2.82 16.04
CA ILE A 199 -1.50 2.21 15.08
C ILE A 199 -1.92 0.81 15.55
N PHE A 200 -3.11 0.38 15.12
CA PHE A 200 -3.44 -1.04 15.19
C PHE A 200 -2.49 -1.82 14.25
N PRO A 201 -1.98 -3.00 14.64
CA PRO A 201 -0.99 -3.73 13.84
C PRO A 201 -1.40 -3.86 12.36
N GLY A 202 -0.49 -3.48 11.45
CA GLY A 202 -0.72 -3.50 9.99
C GLY A 202 -1.56 -2.35 9.42
N GLN A 203 -2.13 -1.46 10.24
CA GLN A 203 -3.07 -0.42 9.79
C GLN A 203 -2.40 0.96 9.74
N TYR A 204 -1.44 1.10 8.84
CA TYR A 204 -0.53 2.25 8.72
C TYR A 204 -1.19 3.54 8.25
N GLY A 205 -0.64 4.69 8.67
CA GLY A 205 -1.11 6.01 8.18
C GLY A 205 -1.06 6.17 6.67
N LEU A 206 -0.03 5.63 6.01
CA LEU A 206 0.11 5.71 4.55
C LEU A 206 -0.99 4.96 3.80
N ALA A 207 -1.67 4.00 4.45
CA ALA A 207 -2.77 3.25 3.86
C ALA A 207 -4.05 4.08 3.70
N ALA A 208 -4.14 5.26 4.32
CA ALA A 208 -5.22 6.21 4.06
C ALA A 208 -4.97 7.08 2.81
N VAL A 209 -3.79 7.00 2.21
CA VAL A 209 -3.37 7.88 1.11
C VAL A 209 -2.66 7.10 0.01
N ASP A 210 -2.87 5.79 -0.08
CA ASP A 210 -2.21 4.93 -1.06
C ASP A 210 -3.04 4.74 -2.34
N GLY A 211 -4.23 5.34 -2.42
CA GLY A 211 -5.11 5.26 -3.58
C GLY A 211 -5.90 3.96 -3.68
N SER A 212 -6.20 3.33 -2.54
CA SER A 212 -6.95 2.08 -2.45
C SER A 212 -7.97 2.12 -1.31
N ASN A 213 -9.23 1.76 -1.61
CA ASN A 213 -10.26 1.59 -0.57
C ASN A 213 -10.12 0.28 0.24
N ALA A 214 -9.17 -0.60 -0.13
CA ALA A 214 -9.00 -1.93 0.46
C ALA A 214 -7.94 -1.99 1.56
N THR A 215 -7.16 -0.93 1.71
CA THR A 215 -6.18 -0.69 2.76
C THR A 215 -6.70 0.46 3.61
N TYR A 216 -6.30 0.54 4.88
CA TYR A 216 -6.75 1.65 5.73
C TYR A 216 -5.79 1.91 6.88
N TRP A 217 -5.74 3.17 7.30
CA TRP A 217 -5.18 3.57 8.58
C TRP A 217 -6.18 3.27 9.70
N ARG A 218 -5.67 2.80 10.85
CA ARG A 218 -6.47 2.63 12.06
C ARG A 218 -5.64 2.91 13.31
N PRO A 219 -5.99 3.93 14.12
CA PRO A 219 -5.39 4.14 15.44
C PRO A 219 -5.74 3.00 16.39
N SER A 220 -4.82 2.66 17.29
CA SER A 220 -5.04 1.67 18.37
C SER A 220 -5.95 2.15 19.51
N THR A 221 -6.38 3.42 19.46
CA THR A 221 -7.24 4.06 20.47
C THR A 221 -8.43 4.76 19.82
N LYS A 222 -9.51 4.94 20.59
CA LYS A 222 -10.67 5.77 20.21
C LYS A 222 -10.47 7.26 20.49
N SER A 223 -9.41 7.64 21.23
CA SER A 223 -9.07 9.04 21.46
C SER A 223 -8.63 9.73 20.17
N ALA A 224 -8.71 11.06 20.15
CA ALA A 224 -8.27 11.89 19.03
C ALA A 224 -6.88 11.48 18.52
N SER A 225 -6.83 11.11 17.24
CA SER A 225 -5.66 10.57 16.57
C SER A 225 -5.41 11.33 15.28
N THR A 226 -4.16 11.70 15.01
CA THR A 226 -3.79 12.55 13.87
C THR A 226 -3.00 11.77 12.85
N LEU A 227 -3.44 11.86 11.59
CA LEU A 227 -2.66 11.54 10.40
C LEU A 227 -2.18 12.85 9.76
N GLN A 228 -0.87 13.03 9.68
CA GLN A 228 -0.23 14.14 8.99
C GLN A 228 0.31 13.68 7.63
N VAL A 229 0.03 14.46 6.59
CA VAL A 229 0.46 14.21 5.21
C VAL A 229 1.29 15.39 4.70
N ASP A 230 2.52 15.14 4.24
CA ASP A 230 3.32 16.11 3.48
C ASP A 230 3.09 15.89 1.99
N LEU A 231 2.46 16.87 1.31
CA LEU A 231 2.20 16.85 -0.13
C LEU A 231 3.48 17.07 -0.97
N GLY A 232 4.63 17.31 -0.33
CA GLY A 232 5.93 17.57 -0.93
C GLY A 232 6.10 19.00 -1.46
N LYS A 233 5.00 19.65 -1.85
CA LYS A 233 4.95 21.03 -2.33
C LYS A 233 3.64 21.69 -1.95
N VAL A 234 3.60 23.02 -1.98
CA VAL A 234 2.37 23.77 -1.77
C VAL A 234 1.40 23.51 -2.92
N GLN A 235 0.19 23.08 -2.58
CA GLN A 235 -0.92 22.80 -3.48
C GLN A 235 -2.09 23.73 -3.18
N THR A 236 -2.96 23.93 -4.16
CA THR A 236 -4.27 24.58 -3.93
C THR A 236 -5.30 23.49 -3.68
N ILE A 237 -5.94 23.52 -2.52
CA ILE A 237 -6.95 22.56 -2.08
C ILE A 237 -8.31 23.25 -2.03
N ARG A 238 -9.31 22.65 -2.65
CA ARG A 238 -10.70 23.11 -2.76
C ARG A 238 -11.65 22.26 -1.93
N GLY A 239 -11.27 21.02 -1.64
CA GLY A 239 -12.09 20.12 -0.84
C GLY A 239 -11.36 18.88 -0.41
N PHE A 240 -12.08 18.03 0.30
CA PHE A 240 -11.61 16.74 0.77
C PHE A 240 -12.66 15.67 0.52
N HIS A 241 -12.18 14.48 0.15
CA HIS A 241 -13.00 13.28 0.10
C HIS A 241 -12.40 12.27 1.07
N LEU A 242 -13.23 11.75 1.97
CA LEU A 242 -12.84 10.74 2.94
C LEU A 242 -13.62 9.46 2.69
N ASN A 243 -12.91 8.33 2.81
CA ASN A 243 -13.51 7.02 2.90
C ASN A 243 -13.07 6.37 4.21
N PHE A 244 -14.03 6.07 5.06
CA PHE A 244 -13.84 5.45 6.36
C PHE A 244 -14.12 3.95 6.36
N ASN A 245 -14.35 3.34 5.20
CA ASN A 245 -14.67 1.92 5.06
C ASN A 245 -15.84 1.53 6.01
N ASN A 246 -15.71 0.45 6.79
CA ASN A 246 -16.78 -0.09 7.62
C ASN A 246 -16.91 0.55 9.02
N ASN A 247 -16.00 1.44 9.43
CA ASN A 247 -16.00 2.01 10.78
C ASN A 247 -15.66 3.51 10.78
N PRO A 248 -16.63 4.39 10.47
CA PRO A 248 -16.43 5.83 10.53
C PRO A 248 -16.14 6.35 11.94
N PRO A 249 -15.40 7.45 12.09
CA PRO A 249 -15.24 8.12 13.37
C PRO A 249 -16.54 8.78 13.81
N GLN A 250 -16.63 9.20 15.08
CA GLN A 250 -17.77 9.99 15.53
C GLN A 250 -17.70 11.40 14.94
N ASN A 251 -16.50 11.98 14.96
CA ASN A 251 -16.19 13.29 14.42
C ASN A 251 -14.80 13.30 13.79
N TYR A 252 -14.53 14.29 12.94
CA TYR A 252 -13.17 14.57 12.48
C TYR A 252 -12.94 16.05 12.21
N THR A 253 -11.67 16.45 12.26
CA THR A 253 -11.21 17.79 11.93
C THR A 253 -10.09 17.71 10.90
N ILE A 254 -10.10 18.64 9.94
CA ILE A 254 -9.02 18.78 8.96
C ILE A 254 -8.31 20.10 9.19
N LEU A 255 -6.99 20.04 9.30
CA LEU A 255 -6.12 21.20 9.34
C LEU A 255 -5.21 21.22 8.11
N ALA A 256 -4.91 22.41 7.64
CA ALA A 256 -4.03 22.63 6.49
C ALA A 256 -3.02 23.73 6.81
N GLY A 257 -1.79 23.56 6.31
CA GLY A 257 -0.68 24.45 6.61
C GLY A 257 0.39 24.47 5.52
N THR A 258 1.17 25.55 5.46
CA THR A 258 2.37 25.62 4.60
C THR A 258 3.65 25.22 5.33
N SER A 259 3.58 25.11 6.67
CA SER A 259 4.65 24.61 7.55
C SER A 259 4.09 23.55 8.50
N ASP A 260 4.94 22.65 8.96
CA ASP A 260 4.62 21.53 9.87
C ASP A 260 4.84 21.87 11.35
N GLY A 261 5.11 23.15 11.66
CA GLY A 261 5.31 23.63 13.03
C GLY A 261 4.00 23.81 13.83
N PRO A 262 4.09 24.05 15.15
CA PRO A 262 2.95 24.11 16.07
C PRO A 262 1.87 25.15 15.71
N THR A 263 2.26 26.23 15.02
CA THR A 263 1.38 27.32 14.56
C THR A 263 1.12 27.28 13.06
N GLY A 264 1.66 26.28 12.34
CA GLY A 264 1.63 26.18 10.88
C GLY A 264 0.28 25.73 10.31
N PHE A 265 -0.56 25.14 11.16
CA PHE A 265 -1.85 24.56 10.78
C PHE A 265 -3.03 25.46 11.12
N LYS A 266 -3.95 25.59 10.18
CA LYS A 266 -5.26 26.22 10.39
C LYS A 266 -6.34 25.18 10.16
N LYS A 267 -7.35 25.16 11.04
CA LYS A 267 -8.55 24.35 10.83
C LYS A 267 -9.27 24.84 9.56
N VAL A 268 -9.48 23.94 8.61
CA VAL A 268 -10.15 24.22 7.34
C VAL A 268 -11.49 23.50 7.21
N ALA A 269 -11.69 22.41 7.95
CA ALA A 269 -12.96 21.70 8.05
C ALA A 269 -13.12 21.04 9.41
N GLN A 270 -14.38 20.88 9.82
CA GLN A 270 -14.78 20.13 11.01
C GLN A 270 -16.14 19.50 10.73
N VAL A 271 -16.27 18.22 11.07
CA VAL A 271 -17.54 17.47 11.01
C VAL A 271 -17.77 16.88 12.39
N ASP A 272 -18.72 17.44 13.12
CA ASP A 272 -19.00 17.07 14.51
C ASP A 272 -19.75 15.74 14.65
N LYS A 273 -20.45 15.33 13.58
CA LYS A 273 -21.16 14.06 13.49
C LYS A 273 -21.03 13.50 12.09
N VAL A 274 -20.23 12.43 11.94
CA VAL A 274 -20.10 11.73 10.67
C VAL A 274 -21.36 10.91 10.41
N GLU A 275 -21.92 11.02 9.20
CA GLU A 275 -23.06 10.22 8.79
C GLU A 275 -22.64 8.82 8.32
N ILE A 276 -23.50 7.83 8.54
CA ILE A 276 -23.33 6.48 8.00
C ILE A 276 -23.88 6.49 6.57
N SER A 277 -23.02 6.73 5.58
CA SER A 277 -23.44 6.78 4.17
C SER A 277 -23.58 5.39 3.51
N ALA A 278 -23.03 4.34 4.14
CA ALA A 278 -23.14 2.96 3.67
C ALA A 278 -23.66 2.05 4.79
N PRO A 279 -24.95 2.16 5.16
CA PRO A 279 -25.54 1.33 6.21
C PRO A 279 -25.52 -0.14 5.83
N TYR A 280 -25.51 -1.01 6.84
CA TYR A 280 -25.65 -2.45 6.63
C TYR A 280 -27.04 -2.75 6.05
N ASP A 281 -27.06 -3.56 5.00
CA ASP A 281 -28.28 -4.04 4.36
C ASP A 281 -28.23 -5.59 4.31
N PRO A 282 -29.10 -6.28 5.07
CA PRO A 282 -29.11 -7.75 5.11
C PRO A 282 -29.45 -8.39 3.77
N GLU A 283 -30.27 -7.74 2.93
CA GLU A 283 -30.69 -8.26 1.64
C GLU A 283 -29.53 -8.30 0.65
N THR A 284 -28.63 -7.32 0.70
CA THR A 284 -27.44 -7.29 -0.16
C THR A 284 -26.18 -7.80 0.52
N ALA A 285 -26.19 -8.07 1.84
CA ALA A 285 -25.02 -8.46 2.63
C ALA A 285 -24.27 -9.67 2.06
N HIS A 286 -25.00 -10.64 1.52
CA HIS A 286 -24.47 -11.89 0.98
C HIS A 286 -23.94 -11.77 -0.46
N ILE A 287 -24.17 -10.64 -1.14
CA ILE A 287 -23.75 -10.42 -2.52
C ILE A 287 -22.25 -10.12 -2.57
N VAL A 288 -21.53 -10.84 -3.44
CA VAL A 288 -20.11 -10.63 -3.71
C VAL A 288 -19.95 -9.39 -4.59
N MET A 289 -19.75 -8.23 -3.96
CA MET A 289 -19.57 -6.95 -4.64
C MET A 289 -18.60 -6.04 -3.91
N ILE A 290 -17.91 -5.16 -4.66
CA ILE A 290 -17.06 -4.13 -4.07
C ILE A 290 -17.95 -3.11 -3.37
N ARG A 291 -17.82 -3.00 -2.05
CA ARG A 291 -18.51 -1.98 -1.24
C ARG A 291 -17.61 -0.75 -1.15
N MET A 292 -18.18 0.43 -1.39
CA MET A 292 -17.42 1.68 -1.31
C MET A 292 -16.99 2.02 0.11
N GLY A 293 -17.79 1.67 1.13
CA GLY A 293 -17.57 2.09 2.51
C GLY A 293 -18.29 3.40 2.86
N ASN A 294 -18.17 3.83 4.11
CA ASN A 294 -18.74 5.10 4.58
C ASN A 294 -17.85 6.26 4.13
N THR A 295 -18.44 7.24 3.48
CA THR A 295 -17.75 8.38 2.87
C THR A 295 -18.20 9.70 3.47
N SER A 296 -17.33 10.71 3.39
CA SER A 296 -17.65 12.08 3.78
C SER A 296 -16.92 13.06 2.88
N ASP A 297 -17.67 13.92 2.21
CA ASP A 297 -17.14 14.94 1.30
C ASP A 297 -17.23 16.32 1.96
N VAL A 298 -16.16 17.11 1.84
CA VAL A 298 -16.12 18.48 2.36
C VAL A 298 -15.66 19.42 1.25
N THR A 299 -16.50 20.38 0.90
CA THR A 299 -16.13 21.49 0.02
C THR A 299 -15.74 22.69 0.87
N LEU A 300 -14.57 23.28 0.60
CA LEU A 300 -14.14 24.49 1.28
C LEU A 300 -14.83 25.71 0.68
N SER A 301 -15.23 26.66 1.54
CA SER A 301 -15.83 27.92 1.11
C SER A 301 -14.89 28.76 0.24
N GLN A 302 -13.58 28.61 0.44
CA GLN A 302 -12.51 29.21 -0.36
C GLN A 302 -11.36 28.22 -0.52
N PRO A 303 -10.68 28.18 -1.68
CA PRO A 303 -9.49 27.36 -1.84
C PRO A 303 -8.38 27.78 -0.87
N VAL A 304 -7.68 26.81 -0.29
CA VAL A 304 -6.55 27.03 0.62
C VAL A 304 -5.24 26.58 -0.01
N LYS A 305 -4.15 27.28 0.28
CA LYS A 305 -2.79 26.84 -0.11
C LYS A 305 -2.18 26.05 1.04
N ALA A 306 -1.79 24.80 0.78
CA ALA A 306 -1.24 23.92 1.79
C ALA A 306 -0.15 23.00 1.23
N ARG A 307 0.88 22.74 2.03
CA ARG A 307 1.84 21.65 1.81
C ARG A 307 1.59 20.51 2.78
N PHE A 308 1.17 20.82 4.01
CA PHE A 308 0.89 19.85 5.05
C PHE A 308 -0.60 19.81 5.34
N LEU A 309 -1.12 18.60 5.48
CA LEU A 309 -2.50 18.34 5.89
C LEU A 309 -2.48 17.50 7.17
N GLN A 310 -3.43 17.74 8.06
CA GLN A 310 -3.69 16.90 9.22
C GLN A 310 -5.16 16.49 9.22
N LEU A 311 -5.39 15.19 9.28
CA LEU A 311 -6.69 14.60 9.58
C LEU A 311 -6.68 14.14 11.03
N VAL A 312 -7.53 14.75 11.86
CA VAL A 312 -7.75 14.34 13.25
C VAL A 312 -9.07 13.59 13.31
N VAL A 313 -9.04 12.30 13.64
CA VAL A 313 -10.24 11.47 13.82
C VAL A 313 -10.43 11.17 15.30
N GLU A 314 -11.68 11.19 15.76
CA GLU A 314 -12.02 10.84 17.14
C GLU A 314 -13.25 9.92 17.21
N GLY A 315 -13.16 8.95 18.13
CA GLY A 315 -14.16 7.92 18.31
C GLY A 315 -14.20 6.91 17.18
N ALA A 316 -15.18 6.01 17.28
CA ALA A 316 -15.54 5.03 16.27
C ALA A 316 -17.03 4.74 16.44
N GLN A 317 -17.77 4.68 15.33
CA GLN A 317 -19.22 4.42 15.38
C GLN A 317 -19.53 2.93 15.50
N LYS A 318 -18.68 2.07 14.95
CA LYS A 318 -18.79 0.62 15.18
C LYS A 318 -18.16 0.28 16.51
N VAL A 319 -18.93 -0.37 17.37
CA VAL A 319 -18.40 -1.01 18.56
C VAL A 319 -17.75 -2.32 18.13
N ASP A 320 -16.41 -2.37 18.20
CA ASP A 320 -15.69 -3.64 18.25
C ASP A 320 -14.91 -3.76 19.57
N ASN A 321 -14.66 -4.99 19.99
CA ASN A 321 -13.99 -5.30 21.25
C ASN A 321 -12.47 -5.06 21.19
N SER A 322 -11.97 -4.41 20.12
CA SER A 322 -10.53 -4.19 19.93
C SER A 322 -9.99 -2.99 20.71
N GLY A 323 -10.86 -2.07 21.13
CA GLY A 323 -10.45 -0.78 21.71
C GLY A 323 -9.89 0.23 20.69
N ALA A 324 -9.70 -0.19 19.44
CA ALA A 324 -9.13 0.65 18.38
C ALA A 324 -10.14 1.65 17.80
N GLY A 325 -9.59 2.70 17.21
CA GLY A 325 -10.35 3.81 16.62
C GLY A 325 -11.00 3.46 15.28
N ALA A 326 -11.51 4.50 14.64
CA ALA A 326 -12.08 4.45 13.29
C ALA A 326 -11.06 4.04 12.22
N THR A 327 -11.58 3.64 11.07
CA THR A 327 -10.79 3.33 9.88
C THR A 327 -10.80 4.51 8.92
N VAL A 328 -9.68 4.74 8.23
CA VAL A 328 -9.56 5.71 7.13
C VAL A 328 -8.88 5.01 5.95
N ALA A 329 -9.66 4.65 4.93
CA ALA A 329 -9.18 4.03 3.70
C ALA A 329 -8.74 5.03 2.65
N GLU A 330 -9.39 6.20 2.58
CA GLU A 330 -8.97 7.29 1.69
C GLU A 330 -9.09 8.62 2.42
N PHE A 331 -8.03 9.43 2.34
CA PHE A 331 -7.99 10.83 2.72
C PHE A 331 -7.47 11.62 1.52
N ALA A 332 -8.40 12.01 0.65
CA ALA A 332 -8.11 12.74 -0.56
C ALA A 332 -8.26 14.24 -0.36
N ALA A 333 -7.34 15.00 -0.95
CA ALA A 333 -7.39 16.45 -1.01
C ALA A 333 -7.47 16.90 -2.49
N VAL A 334 -8.57 17.53 -2.88
CA VAL A 334 -8.86 17.91 -4.29
C VAL A 334 -8.79 19.40 -4.49
#